data_AF-A0A1W1E9Z9-F1
#
_entry.id   AF-A0A1W1E9Z9-F1
#
_cell.length_a   1.000
_cell.length_b   1.000
_cell.length_c   1.000
_cell.angle_alpha   90.00
_cell.angle_beta   90.00
_cell.angle_gamma   90.00
#
_symmetry.space_group_name_H-M   'P 1'
#
loop_
_entity.id
_entity.type
_entity.pdbx_description
1 polymer ?
#
loop_
_entity_poly.entity_id
_entity_poly.type
_entity_poly.pdbx_seq_one_letter_code
_entity_poly.pdbx_strand_id
1 'polypeptide(L)'
;MDTINRAKTYQIRYPRAEYMPLVNTILVRLHMSQYLLNENIAALYDRIDKPEAAKIYRQKNKNSLVESADITPPPKGFLGEIFD
;
A
#
# COMPACT_ATOMS: atom_id res chain seq x y z
N MET A 1 -2.47 -9.36 -1.40
CA MET A 1 -3.45 -9.33 -2.50
C MET A 1 -4.77 -10.04 -2.17
N ASP A 2 -4.77 -11.22 -1.55
CA ASP A 2 -6.02 -11.94 -1.25
C ASP A 2 -7.03 -11.11 -0.42
N THR A 3 -6.56 -10.36 0.58
CA THR A 3 -7.40 -9.47 1.39
C THR A 3 -8.06 -8.34 0.58
N ILE A 4 -7.38 -7.80 -0.44
CA ILE A 4 -7.96 -6.79 -1.36
C ILE A 4 -9.12 -7.41 -2.13
N ASN A 5 -8.95 -8.63 -2.64
CA ASN A 5 -10.00 -9.34 -3.37
C ASN A 5 -11.19 -9.69 -2.47
N ARG A 6 -10.92 -10.08 -1.22
CA ARG A 6 -11.98 -10.34 -0.22
C ARG A 6 -12.76 -9.07 0.11
N ALA A 7 -12.09 -7.93 0.31
CA ALA A 7 -12.73 -6.65 0.56
C ALA A 7 -13.62 -6.24 -0.63
N LYS A 8 -13.12 -6.33 -1.87
CA LYS A 8 -13.92 -6.07 -3.08
C LYS A 8 -15.12 -7.01 -3.21
N THR A 9 -14.92 -8.29 -2.91
CA THR A 9 -16.00 -9.30 -2.92
C THR A 9 -17.07 -8.95 -1.89
N TYR A 10 -16.68 -8.51 -0.69
CA TYR A 10 -17.61 -8.05 0.34
C TYR A 10 -18.43 -6.85 -0.13
N GLN A 11 -17.79 -5.84 -0.73
CA GLN A 11 -18.47 -4.66 -1.28
C GLN A 11 -19.53 -5.03 -2.32
N ILE A 12 -19.23 -6.00 -3.20
CA ILE A 12 -20.17 -6.47 -4.23
C ILE A 12 -21.33 -7.26 -3.63
N ARG A 13 -21.04 -8.14 -2.66
CA ARG A 13 -22.07 -9.01 -2.05
C ARG A 13 -22.99 -8.24 -1.09
N TYR A 14 -22.48 -7.23 -0.42
CA TYR A 14 -23.19 -6.49 0.64
C TYR A 14 -23.10 -4.97 0.45
N PRO A 15 -23.62 -4.42 -0.67
CA PRO A 15 -23.41 -3.01 -1.04
C PRO A 15 -24.04 -1.99 -0.08
N ARG A 16 -24.99 -2.43 0.77
CA ARG A 16 -25.68 -1.59 1.77
C ARG A 16 -25.34 -1.99 3.21
N ALA A 17 -24.28 -2.75 3.43
CA ALA A 17 -23.85 -3.09 4.79
C ALA A 17 -23.41 -1.84 5.56
N GLU A 18 -23.74 -1.78 6.84
CA GLU A 18 -23.35 -0.68 7.73
C GLU A 18 -21.83 -0.49 7.80
N TYR A 19 -21.06 -1.57 7.67
CA TYR A 19 -19.60 -1.56 7.74
C TYR A 19 -18.89 -1.10 6.45
N MET A 20 -19.64 -0.74 5.39
CA MET A 20 -19.04 -0.31 4.12
C MET A 20 -18.00 0.81 4.26
N PRO A 21 -18.19 1.87 5.09
CA PRO A 21 -17.17 2.89 5.30
C PRO A 21 -15.86 2.33 5.88
N LEU A 22 -15.95 1.37 6.81
CA LEU A 22 -14.78 0.71 7.39
C LEU A 22 -14.07 -0.18 6.35
N VAL A 23 -14.83 -0.95 5.57
CA VAL A 23 -14.27 -1.81 4.50
C VAL A 23 -13.58 -0.97 3.44
N ASN A 24 -14.16 0.17 3.05
CA ASN A 24 -13.52 1.12 2.13
C ASN A 24 -12.21 1.65 2.69
N THR A 25 -12.18 2.02 3.98
CA THR A 25 -10.97 2.48 4.67
C THR A 25 -9.88 1.41 4.66
N ILE A 26 -10.23 0.16 4.99
CA ILE A 26 -9.31 -0.98 4.93
C ILE A 26 -8.78 -1.17 3.51
N LEU A 27 -9.65 -1.10 2.51
CA LEU A 27 -9.27 -1.30 1.11
C LEU A 27 -8.26 -0.24 0.64
N VAL A 28 -8.49 1.04 0.95
CA VAL A 28 -7.55 2.12 0.63
C VAL A 28 -6.20 1.90 1.34
N ARG A 29 -6.23 1.55 2.64
CA ARG A 29 -5.00 1.23 3.40
C ARG A 29 -4.22 0.07 2.78
N LEU A 30 -4.90 -1.00 2.35
CA LEU A 30 -4.26 -2.13 1.68
C LEU A 30 -3.61 -1.73 0.35
N HIS A 31 -4.22 -0.82 -0.42
CA HIS A 31 -3.62 -0.28 -1.64
C HIS A 31 -2.36 0.54 -1.33
N MET A 32 -2.41 1.42 -0.32
CA MET A 32 -1.23 2.17 0.14
C MET A 32 -0.11 1.25 0.62
N SER A 33 -0.44 0.22 1.43
CA SER A 33 0.55 -0.75 1.89
C SER A 33 1.17 -1.55 0.74
N GLN A 34 0.37 -1.94 -0.26
CA GLN A 34 0.87 -2.65 -1.43
C GLN A 34 1.82 -1.78 -2.26
N TYR A 35 1.52 -0.50 -2.41
CA TYR A 35 2.38 0.47 -3.09
C TYR A 35 3.73 0.59 -2.37
N LEU A 36 3.72 0.88 -1.07
CA LEU A 36 4.93 1.01 -0.26
C LEU A 36 5.76 -0.27 -0.23
N LEU A 37 5.11 -1.44 -0.15
CA LEU A 37 5.80 -2.72 -0.18
C LEU A 37 6.59 -2.89 -1.48
N ASN A 38 5.99 -2.55 -2.62
CA ASN A 38 6.67 -2.63 -3.92
C ASN A 38 7.85 -1.64 -3.99
N GLU A 39 7.69 -0.40 -3.52
CA GLU A 39 8.80 0.57 -3.48
C GLU A 39 9.92 0.11 -2.54
N ASN A 40 9.60 -0.45 -1.38
CA ASN A 40 10.59 -0.98 -0.44
C ASN A 40 11.38 -2.16 -1.03
N ILE A 41 10.70 -3.04 -1.78
CA ILE A 41 11.37 -4.13 -2.49
C ILE A 41 12.25 -3.57 -3.61
N ALA A 42 11.79 -2.57 -4.36
CA ALA A 42 12.61 -1.92 -5.38
C ALA A 42 13.87 -1.28 -4.78
N ALA A 43 13.72 -0.55 -3.67
CA ALA A 43 14.84 0.05 -2.94
C ALA A 43 15.81 -1.00 -2.36
N LEU A 44 15.30 -2.17 -1.94
CA LEU A 44 16.17 -3.29 -1.55
C LEU A 44 17.01 -3.79 -2.72
N TYR A 45 16.43 -3.92 -3.92
CA TYR A 45 17.16 -4.34 -5.11
C TYR A 45 18.19 -3.31 -5.58
N ASP A 46 17.86 -2.02 -5.49
CA ASP A 46 18.83 -0.96 -5.80
C ASP A 46 20.05 -1.03 -4.87
N ARG A 47 19.86 -1.31 -3.56
CA ARG A 47 20.96 -1.44 -2.58
C ARG A 47 21.92 -2.60 -2.84
N ILE A 48 21.50 -3.59 -3.62
CA ILE A 48 22.33 -4.77 -3.98
C ILE A 48 22.70 -4.78 -5.46
N ASP A 49 22.69 -3.60 -6.10
CA ASP A 49 23.06 -3.38 -7.51
C ASP A 49 22.26 -4.24 -8.50
N LYS A 50 20.95 -4.39 -8.26
CA LYS A 50 20.01 -5.11 -9.16
C LYS A 50 18.92 -4.18 -9.74
N PRO A 51 19.29 -3.18 -10.58
CA PRO A 51 18.37 -2.16 -11.07
C PRO A 51 17.21 -2.71 -11.92
N GLU A 52 17.45 -3.77 -12.71
CA GLU A 52 16.39 -4.39 -13.51
C GLU A 52 15.32 -5.05 -12.63
N ALA A 53 15.70 -5.67 -11.52
CA ALA A 53 14.75 -6.22 -10.56
C ALA A 53 13.98 -5.09 -9.85
N ALA A 54 14.65 -4.00 -9.49
CA ALA A 54 14.00 -2.84 -8.90
C ALA A 54 12.94 -2.23 -9.84
N LYS A 55 13.25 -2.12 -11.13
CA LYS A 55 12.34 -1.63 -12.17
C LYS A 55 11.07 -2.46 -12.26
N ILE A 56 11.15 -3.80 -12.14
CA ILE A 56 9.98 -4.68 -12.15
C ILE A 56 9.02 -4.33 -11.02
N TYR A 57 9.53 -4.06 -9.80
CA TYR A 57 8.67 -3.73 -8.66
C TYR A 57 8.09 -2.32 -8.75
N ARG A 58 8.85 -1.32 -9.19
CA ARG A 58 8.30 0.02 -9.50
C ARG A 58 7.22 -0.03 -10.58
N GLN A 59 7.42 -0.87 -11.59
CA GLN A 59 6.43 -1.05 -12.66
C GLN A 59 5.09 -1.60 -12.13
N LYS A 60 5.09 -2.41 -11.06
CA LYS A 60 3.85 -2.90 -10.42
C LYS A 60 3.01 -1.77 -9.82
N ASN A 61 3.63 -0.63 -9.49
CA ASN A 61 2.94 0.54 -8.94
C ASN A 61 2.32 1.45 -10.02
N LYS A 62 2.65 1.29 -11.30
CA LYS A 62 2.10 2.16 -12.37
C LYS A 62 0.58 2.11 -12.50
N ASN A 63 -0.03 0.99 -12.13
CA ASN A 63 -1.50 0.82 -12.15
C ASN A 63 -2.09 0.86 -10.73
N SER A 64 -1.37 1.43 -9.77
CA SER A 64 -1.87 1.62 -8.41
C SER A 64 -3.04 2.60 -8.42
N LEU A 65 -3.99 2.38 -7.50
CA LEU A 65 -5.10 3.32 -7.26
C LEU A 65 -4.68 4.54 -6.43
N VAL A 66 -3.46 4.51 -5.90
CA VAL A 66 -2.86 5.57 -5.07
C VAL A 66 -1.46 5.87 -5.57
N GLU A 67 -1.05 7.12 -5.42
CA GLU A 67 0.29 7.59 -5.70
C GLU A 67 1.10 7.77 -4.41
N SER A 68 2.42 7.93 -4.52
CA SER A 68 3.26 8.17 -3.33
C SER A 68 2.83 9.43 -2.56
N ALA A 69 2.29 10.44 -3.24
CA ALA A 69 1.84 11.68 -2.61
C ALA A 69 0.57 11.47 -1.74
N ASP A 70 -0.22 10.44 -2.02
CA ASP A 70 -1.41 10.10 -1.25
C ASP A 70 -1.08 9.36 0.07
N ILE A 71 0.17 8.92 0.22
CA ILE A 71 0.60 8.06 1.32
C ILE A 71 1.34 8.90 2.35
N THR A 72 0.61 9.35 3.37
CA THR A 72 1.21 10.03 4.52
C THR A 72 1.81 9.02 5.50
N PRO A 73 3.07 9.19 5.92
CA PRO A 73 3.62 8.41 7.03
C PRO A 73 2.76 8.59 8.29
N PRO A 74 2.67 7.56 9.16
CA PRO A 74 2.01 7.73 10.44
C PRO A 74 2.74 8.80 11.27
N PRO A 75 2.01 9.57 12.09
CA PRO A 75 2.63 10.53 12.99
C PRO A 75 3.65 9.81 13.88
N LYS A 76 4.85 10.38 13.97
CA LYS A 76 5.89 9.85 14.84
C LYS A 76 5.52 10.15 16.29
N GLY A 77 5.71 9.17 17.17
CA GLY A 77 5.69 9.42 18.61
C GLY A 77 7.01 10.02 19.07
N PHE A 78 7.06 10.51 20.31
CA PHE A 78 8.26 11.12 20.93
C PHE A 78 9.56 10.35 20.68
N LEU A 79 9.54 9.02 20.78
CA LEU A 79 10.73 8.20 20.51
C LEU A 79 11.18 8.28 19.04
N GLY A 80 10.24 8.30 18.09
CA GLY A 80 10.55 8.42 16.66
C GLY A 80 11.05 9.81 16.26
N GLU A 81 10.76 10.86 17.02
CA GLU A 81 11.32 12.19 16.77
C GLU A 81 12.78 12.33 17.25
N ILE A 82 13.18 11.53 18.26
CA ILE A 82 14.51 11.62 18.86
C ILE A 82 15.53 10.70 18.16
N PHE A 83 15.08 9.56 17.63
CA PHE A 83 15.98 8.48 17.18
C PHE A 83 16.00 8.21 15.67
N ASP A 84 15.11 8.83 14.87
CA ASP A 84 15.19 8.81 13.39
C ASP A 84 16.05 9.95 12.84
#